data_AF-A0A934QP10-F1
#
_entry.id   AF-A0A934QP10-F1
#
_cell.length_a   1.000
_cell.length_b   1.000
_cell.length_c   1.000
_cell.angle_alpha   90.00
_cell.angle_beta   90.00
_cell.angle_gamma   90.00
#
_symmetry.space_group_name_H-M   'P 1'
#
loop_
_entity.id
_entity.type
_entity.pdbx_description
1 polymer ?
#
loop_
_entity_poly.entity_id
_entity_poly.type
_entity_poly.pdbx_seq_one_letter_code
_entity_poly.pdbx_strand_id
1 'polypeptide(L)'
;MSHRNARTTFKGRLLIVQRHRAGWAHAHIAQGMGISRKCVNKWIDRYREEGERGLHDRSSRPHRCPRRTNRDVEERIVAVRQRERRGPDWIGAELGVPARTVSRVLARHQVPRLCALDPMTGEVLRNSPVTTHRYERDRPGELVHMDVKKLGRIPDGGGWRAEGQRTINHRSRATKTRLGYDYVHSLVDDHSRLAYSEILADEKGPTCAAFLERAIAYFAAHGIARIERLLTDNAWSYRWSLRQVCAEHDITQKFIKPHCPRQNGKVERLNRTLQTEWAYRQIFTSNDQRATALAPWLEHYNTRRRHSALGGHPPTSRL
;
A
#
# COMPACT_ATOMS: atom_id res chain seq x y z
N MET A 1 21.40 24.20 1.16
CA MET A 1 21.94 24.14 2.53
C MET A 1 23.44 23.87 2.43
N SER A 2 24.26 24.71 3.06
CA SER A 2 25.71 24.50 3.14
C SER A 2 26.00 23.24 3.95
N HIS A 3 26.90 22.38 3.47
CA HIS A 3 27.31 21.17 4.18
C HIS A 3 27.89 21.53 5.55
N ARG A 4 27.65 20.73 6.60
CA ARG A 4 28.11 20.99 7.99
C ARG A 4 29.63 21.24 8.08
N ASN A 5 30.41 20.62 7.19
CA ASN A 5 31.87 20.73 7.14
C ASN A 5 32.38 21.79 6.13
N ALA A 6 31.49 22.59 5.52
CA ALA A 6 31.92 23.61 4.57
C ALA A 6 32.56 24.79 5.31
N ARG A 7 33.87 25.00 5.11
CA ARG A 7 34.64 26.09 5.74
C ARG A 7 34.22 27.50 5.27
N THR A 8 33.52 27.61 4.14
CA THR A 8 33.11 28.90 3.57
C THR A 8 31.63 28.87 3.20
N THR A 9 30.85 29.78 3.79
CA THR A 9 29.49 30.11 3.38
C THR A 9 29.50 31.12 2.23
N PHE A 10 28.34 31.43 1.64
CA PHE A 10 28.23 32.48 0.62
C PHE A 10 28.84 33.81 1.09
N LYS A 11 28.51 34.26 2.30
CA LYS A 11 29.07 35.48 2.89
C LYS A 11 30.60 35.40 3.06
N GLY A 12 31.12 34.25 3.49
CA GLY A 12 32.56 34.03 3.58
C GLY A 12 33.26 34.13 2.21
N ARG A 13 32.62 33.62 1.14
CA ARG A 13 33.16 33.73 -0.22
C ARG A 13 33.12 35.16 -0.74
N LEU A 14 32.05 35.90 -0.43
CA LEU A 14 31.96 37.32 -0.78
C LEU A 14 33.04 38.14 -0.08
N LEU A 15 33.33 37.83 1.19
CA LEU A 15 34.40 38.47 1.96
C LEU A 15 35.78 38.23 1.33
N ILE A 16 36.05 37.05 0.76
CA ILE A 16 37.28 36.77 -0.01
C ILE A 16 37.42 37.77 -1.15
N VAL A 17 36.35 37.96 -1.94
CA VAL A 17 36.35 38.87 -3.09
C VAL A 17 36.53 40.32 -2.64
N GLN A 18 35.83 40.75 -1.59
CA GLN A 18 35.95 42.10 -1.04
C GLN A 18 37.38 42.40 -0.56
N ARG A 19 38.00 41.47 0.18
CA ARG A 19 39.40 41.62 0.62
C ARG A 19 40.37 41.65 -0.54
N HIS A 20 40.14 40.84 -1.57
CA HIS A 20 40.94 40.88 -2.79
C HIS A 20 40.82 42.23 -3.52
N ARG A 21 39.60 42.78 -3.66
CA ARG A 21 39.35 44.11 -4.23
C ARG A 21 39.97 45.24 -3.40
N ALA A 22 40.07 45.06 -2.09
CA ALA A 22 40.77 45.97 -1.19
C ALA A 22 42.31 45.85 -1.25
N GLY A 23 42.87 45.09 -2.20
CA GLY A 23 44.30 44.97 -2.42
C GLY A 23 45.04 43.95 -1.55
N TRP A 24 44.32 43.12 -0.80
CA TRP A 24 44.96 42.15 0.09
C TRP A 24 45.61 41.01 -0.70
N ALA A 25 46.83 40.62 -0.29
CA ALA A 25 47.50 39.45 -0.83
C ALA A 25 46.72 38.16 -0.56
N HIS A 26 46.64 37.26 -1.55
CA HIS A 26 45.87 36.00 -1.44
C HIS A 26 46.32 35.13 -0.27
N ALA A 27 47.61 35.19 0.12
CA ALA A 27 48.15 34.47 1.28
C ALA A 27 47.54 34.95 2.60
N HIS A 28 47.39 36.26 2.79
CA HIS A 28 46.79 36.84 4.00
C HIS A 28 45.29 36.55 4.08
N ILE A 29 44.59 36.58 2.93
CA ILE A 29 43.17 36.19 2.87
C ILE A 29 43.01 34.71 3.25
N ALA A 30 43.86 33.84 2.71
CA ALA A 30 43.85 32.41 3.01
C ALA A 30 44.08 32.12 4.51
N GLN A 31 45.11 32.75 5.09
CA GLN A 31 45.44 32.63 6.51
C GLN A 31 44.30 33.16 7.41
N GLY A 32 43.82 34.37 7.15
CA GLY A 32 42.75 35.00 7.94
C GLY A 32 41.38 34.32 7.82
N MET A 33 41.24 33.35 6.92
CA MET A 33 40.02 32.57 6.73
C MET A 33 40.21 31.07 7.00
N GLY A 34 41.42 30.62 7.35
CA GLY A 34 41.71 29.21 7.61
C GLY A 34 41.46 28.29 6.39
N ILE A 35 41.70 28.79 5.18
CA ILE A 35 41.52 28.06 3.91
C ILE A 35 42.80 28.06 3.08
N SER A 36 42.87 27.21 2.06
CA SER A 36 44.03 27.18 1.16
C SER A 36 44.01 28.36 0.18
N ARG A 37 45.20 28.80 -0.26
CA ARG A 37 45.35 29.79 -1.36
C ARG A 37 44.61 29.36 -2.63
N LYS A 38 44.61 28.07 -2.95
CA LYS A 38 43.85 27.49 -4.08
C LYS A 38 42.34 27.74 -3.95
N CYS A 39 41.80 27.70 -2.73
CA CYS A 39 40.40 28.00 -2.48
C CYS A 39 40.09 29.49 -2.69
N VAL A 40 40.99 30.38 -2.25
CA VAL A 40 40.90 31.83 -2.48
C VAL A 40 40.86 32.13 -3.98
N ASN A 41 41.84 31.62 -4.75
CA ASN A 41 41.90 31.84 -6.20
C ASN A 41 40.63 31.35 -6.88
N LYS A 42 40.18 30.12 -6.58
CA LYS A 42 38.95 29.55 -7.13
C LYS A 42 37.74 30.48 -6.98
N TRP A 43 37.56 31.11 -5.82
CA TRP A 43 36.39 31.97 -5.60
C TRP A 43 36.55 33.34 -6.26
N ILE A 44 37.77 33.88 -6.34
CA ILE A 44 38.07 35.11 -7.09
C ILE A 44 37.82 34.89 -8.59
N ASP A 45 38.35 33.80 -9.15
CA ASP A 45 38.19 33.46 -10.57
C ASP A 45 36.71 33.29 -10.93
N ARG A 46 35.96 32.53 -10.12
CA ARG A 46 34.52 32.37 -10.30
C ARG A 46 33.74 33.67 -10.19
N TYR A 47 34.11 34.55 -9.28
CA TYR A 47 33.47 35.85 -9.17
C TYR A 47 33.79 36.76 -10.36
N ARG A 48 35.02 36.68 -10.89
CA ARG A 48 35.41 37.39 -12.11
C ARG A 48 34.62 36.93 -13.32
N GLU A 49 34.37 35.63 -13.43
CA GLU A 49 33.64 35.03 -14.56
C GLU A 49 32.11 35.19 -14.45
N GLU A 50 31.54 35.04 -13.26
CA GLU A 50 30.09 34.87 -13.06
C GLU A 50 29.46 35.85 -12.05
N GLY A 51 30.24 36.79 -11.52
CA GLY A 51 29.81 37.71 -10.47
C GLY A 51 29.38 36.98 -9.18
N GLU A 52 28.41 37.55 -8.46
CA GLU A 52 27.91 36.94 -7.21
C GLU A 52 27.30 35.55 -7.42
N ARG A 53 26.75 35.27 -8.62
CA ARG A 53 26.16 33.96 -8.95
C ARG A 53 27.20 32.84 -8.83
N GLY A 54 28.47 33.13 -9.16
CA GLY A 54 29.58 32.17 -9.08
C GLY A 54 29.96 31.76 -7.65
N LEU A 55 29.50 32.50 -6.64
CA LEU A 55 29.78 32.22 -5.23
C LEU A 55 28.81 31.21 -4.59
N HIS A 56 27.69 30.91 -5.25
CA HIS A 56 26.76 29.89 -4.78
C HIS A 56 27.36 28.47 -4.91
N ASP A 57 26.88 27.55 -4.07
CA ASP A 57 27.25 26.14 -4.17
C ASP A 57 26.80 25.57 -5.51
N ARG A 58 27.73 24.96 -6.24
CA ARG A 58 27.41 24.12 -7.38
C ARG A 58 27.11 22.70 -6.90
N SER A 59 26.23 22.02 -7.63
CA SER A 59 25.98 20.60 -7.42
C SER A 59 27.28 19.81 -7.51
N SER A 60 27.58 18.98 -6.51
CA SER A 60 28.65 17.99 -6.56
C SER A 60 28.24 16.70 -7.29
N ARG A 61 27.00 16.64 -7.81
CA ARG A 61 26.52 15.48 -8.54
C ARG A 61 27.29 15.35 -9.85
N PRO A 62 27.78 14.15 -10.21
CA PRO A 62 28.42 13.90 -11.49
C PRO A 62 27.56 14.40 -12.66
N HIS A 63 28.19 15.04 -13.65
CA HIS A 63 27.53 15.47 -14.88
C HIS A 63 26.94 14.29 -15.67
N ARG A 64 27.56 13.11 -15.56
CA ARG A 64 27.10 11.87 -16.20
C ARG A 64 26.96 10.76 -15.17
N CYS A 65 25.83 10.06 -15.20
CA CYS A 65 25.56 8.87 -14.39
C CYS A 65 25.24 7.69 -15.31
N PRO A 66 26.25 6.98 -15.86
CA PRO A 66 26.04 5.91 -16.85
C PRO A 66 25.17 4.76 -16.34
N ARG A 67 25.17 4.51 -15.03
CA ARG A 67 24.34 3.49 -14.37
C ARG A 67 22.93 3.98 -14.00
N ARG A 68 22.49 5.13 -14.55
CA ARG A 68 21.13 5.62 -14.34
C ARG A 68 20.18 4.74 -15.15
N THR A 69 19.09 4.32 -14.50
CA THR A 69 18.00 3.59 -15.15
C THR A 69 17.51 4.35 -16.38
N ASN A 70 17.30 3.63 -17.49
CA ASN A 70 16.77 4.23 -18.71
C ASN A 70 15.40 4.87 -18.45
N ARG A 71 15.15 6.02 -19.08
CA ARG A 71 13.91 6.79 -18.99
C ARG A 71 12.67 5.93 -19.29
N ASP A 72 12.72 5.07 -20.30
CA ASP A 72 11.60 4.20 -20.65
C ASP A 72 11.21 3.25 -19.51
N VAL A 73 12.21 2.72 -18.80
CA VAL A 73 12.00 1.88 -17.62
C VAL A 73 11.44 2.71 -16.45
N GLU A 74 11.91 3.95 -16.28
CA GLU A 74 11.35 4.86 -15.28
C GLU A 74 9.88 5.17 -15.54
N GLU A 75 9.52 5.46 -16.79
CA GLU A 75 8.14 5.77 -17.20
C GLU A 75 7.23 4.54 -17.04
N ARG A 76 7.71 3.34 -17.41
CA ARG A 76 7.00 2.08 -17.14
C ARG A 76 6.75 1.85 -15.64
N ILE A 77 7.74 2.12 -14.80
CA ILE A 77 7.59 2.02 -13.33
C ILE A 77 6.47 2.94 -12.83
N VAL A 78 6.44 4.19 -13.30
CA VAL A 78 5.43 5.17 -12.89
C VAL A 78 4.04 4.78 -13.40
N ALA A 79 3.94 4.35 -14.67
CA ALA A 79 2.67 3.92 -15.27
C ALA A 79 2.08 2.70 -14.53
N VAL A 80 2.90 1.67 -14.27
CA VAL A 80 2.47 0.49 -13.50
C VAL A 80 2.07 0.89 -12.08
N ARG A 81 2.80 1.81 -11.44
CA ARG A 81 2.44 2.30 -10.11
C ARG A 81 1.07 2.98 -10.10
N GLN A 82 0.75 3.81 -11.09
CA GLN A 82 -0.53 4.52 -11.17
C GLN A 82 -1.68 3.56 -11.44
N ARG A 83 -1.50 2.60 -12.35
CA ARG A 83 -2.51 1.62 -12.74
C ARG A 83 -2.78 0.58 -11.66
N GLU A 84 -1.73 -0.05 -11.14
CA GLU A 84 -1.86 -1.21 -10.24
C GLU A 84 -1.88 -0.82 -8.76
N ARG A 85 -1.41 0.38 -8.41
CA ARG A 85 -1.30 0.88 -7.02
C ARG A 85 -0.53 -0.09 -6.12
N ARG A 86 0.52 -0.71 -6.67
CA ARG A 86 1.36 -1.72 -6.00
C ARG A 86 2.66 -1.17 -5.46
N GLY A 87 3.22 -1.88 -4.47
CA GLY A 87 4.49 -1.55 -3.83
C GLY A 87 5.72 -1.87 -4.71
N PRO A 88 6.90 -1.38 -4.32
CA PRO A 88 8.14 -1.58 -5.08
C PRO A 88 8.52 -3.03 -5.33
N ASP A 89 8.25 -3.95 -4.39
CA ASP A 89 8.58 -5.37 -4.53
C ASP A 89 7.78 -6.04 -5.64
N TRP A 90 6.48 -5.72 -5.72
CA TRP A 90 5.60 -6.23 -6.77
C TRP A 90 5.97 -5.65 -8.13
N ILE A 91 6.14 -4.32 -8.22
CA ILE A 91 6.49 -3.63 -9.48
C ILE A 91 7.86 -4.09 -9.98
N GLY A 92 8.80 -4.29 -9.05
CA GLY A 92 10.13 -4.76 -9.38
C GLY A 92 10.10 -6.15 -10.00
N ALA A 93 9.33 -7.06 -9.41
CA ALA A 93 9.17 -8.39 -9.97
C ALA A 93 8.43 -8.39 -11.33
N GLU A 94 7.42 -7.52 -11.49
CA GLU A 94 6.66 -7.38 -12.74
C GLU A 94 7.52 -6.83 -13.90
N LEU A 95 8.42 -5.89 -13.61
CA LEU A 95 9.22 -5.21 -14.62
C LEU A 95 10.64 -5.77 -14.76
N GLY A 96 11.03 -6.77 -13.96
CA GLY A 96 12.40 -7.29 -13.93
C GLY A 96 13.43 -6.30 -13.39
N VAL A 97 13.02 -5.42 -12.47
CA VAL A 97 13.85 -4.35 -11.91
C VAL A 97 13.98 -4.51 -10.39
N PRO A 98 15.15 -4.28 -9.76
CA PRO A 98 15.25 -4.35 -8.31
C PRO A 98 14.28 -3.40 -7.59
N ALA A 99 13.61 -3.86 -6.53
CA ALA A 99 12.65 -3.06 -5.74
C ALA A 99 13.25 -1.74 -5.22
N ARG A 100 14.57 -1.74 -4.91
CA ARG A 100 15.31 -0.53 -4.54
C ARG A 100 15.41 0.49 -5.67
N THR A 101 15.55 0.02 -6.91
CA THR A 101 15.55 0.88 -8.11
C THR A 101 14.18 1.47 -8.32
N VAL A 102 13.11 0.66 -8.24
CA VAL A 102 11.72 1.14 -8.27
C VAL A 102 11.49 2.24 -7.24
N SER A 103 11.88 1.99 -5.98
CA SER A 103 11.73 2.98 -4.90
C SER A 103 12.45 4.29 -5.21
N ARG A 104 13.67 4.24 -5.75
CA ARG A 104 14.45 5.43 -6.13
C ARG A 104 13.83 6.18 -7.30
N VAL A 105 13.27 5.47 -8.28
CA VAL A 105 12.56 6.06 -9.41
C VAL A 105 11.31 6.76 -8.93
N LEU A 106 10.45 6.09 -8.17
CA LEU A 106 9.22 6.68 -7.62
C LEU A 106 9.51 7.93 -6.79
N ALA A 107 10.55 7.90 -5.93
CA ALA A 107 10.96 9.07 -5.16
C ALA A 107 11.44 10.23 -6.04
N ARG A 108 12.17 9.94 -7.14
CA ARG A 108 12.63 10.96 -8.08
C ARG A 108 11.49 11.62 -8.85
N HIS A 109 10.49 10.83 -9.23
CA HIS A 109 9.25 11.29 -9.85
C HIS A 109 8.23 11.81 -8.83
N GLN A 110 8.63 11.95 -7.55
CA GLN A 110 7.81 12.48 -6.47
C GLN A 110 6.46 11.76 -6.30
N VAL A 111 6.40 10.48 -6.67
CA VAL A 111 5.19 9.67 -6.53
C VAL A 111 4.95 9.39 -5.05
N PRO A 112 3.76 9.71 -4.50
CA PRO A 112 3.47 9.48 -3.09
C PRO A 112 3.57 8.00 -2.68
N ARG A 113 3.92 7.76 -1.41
CA ARG A 113 3.91 6.41 -0.82
C ARG A 113 2.48 5.89 -0.73
N LEU A 114 2.25 4.58 -0.92
CA LEU A 114 0.90 3.99 -0.84
C LEU A 114 0.24 4.22 0.52
N CYS A 115 1.03 4.25 1.60
CA CYS A 115 0.50 4.52 2.93
C CYS A 115 -0.10 5.93 3.05
N ALA A 116 0.37 6.86 2.21
CA ALA A 116 -0.13 8.21 2.12
C ALA A 116 -1.18 8.36 1.02
N LEU A 117 -1.61 7.29 0.34
CA LEU A 117 -2.64 7.33 -0.68
C LEU A 117 -3.90 6.62 -0.19
N ASP A 118 -5.06 7.16 -0.52
CA ASP A 118 -6.33 6.51 -0.37
C ASP A 118 -6.30 5.27 -1.29
N PRO A 119 -6.49 4.04 -0.78
CA PRO A 119 -6.41 2.84 -1.59
C PRO A 119 -7.42 2.84 -2.77
N MET A 120 -8.52 3.55 -2.61
CA MET A 120 -9.69 3.55 -3.48
C MET A 120 -9.66 4.67 -4.51
N THR A 121 -9.27 5.88 -4.13
CA THR A 121 -9.18 7.04 -5.04
C THR A 121 -7.76 7.29 -5.54
N GLY A 122 -6.74 6.94 -4.77
CA GLY A 122 -5.34 7.23 -5.07
C GLY A 122 -4.91 8.65 -4.67
N GLU A 123 -5.77 9.37 -3.95
CA GLU A 123 -5.50 10.72 -3.45
C GLU A 123 -4.70 10.70 -2.15
N VAL A 124 -3.99 11.78 -1.84
CA VAL A 124 -3.13 11.81 -0.66
C VAL A 124 -3.97 11.89 0.63
N LEU A 125 -3.85 10.87 1.49
CA LEU A 125 -4.46 10.85 2.82
C LEU A 125 -3.78 11.88 3.72
N ARG A 126 -4.58 12.67 4.46
CA ARG A 126 -4.07 13.63 5.44
C ARG A 126 -3.53 12.98 6.72
N ASN A 127 -3.98 11.76 7.04
CA ASN A 127 -3.55 11.00 8.21
C ASN A 127 -3.42 9.51 7.87
N SER A 128 -2.31 8.88 8.28
CA SER A 128 -2.09 7.44 8.14
C SER A 128 -1.79 6.84 9.51
N PRO A 129 -2.65 5.98 10.07
CA PRO A 129 -2.34 5.32 11.33
C PRO A 129 -1.23 4.27 11.13
N VAL A 130 -0.11 4.46 11.81
CA VAL A 130 0.95 3.46 11.93
C VAL A 130 0.48 2.37 12.91
N THR A 131 0.57 1.11 12.52
CA THR A 131 0.23 -0.04 13.40
C THR A 131 1.50 -0.71 13.86
N THR A 132 1.73 -0.78 15.17
CA THR A 132 3.04 -1.04 15.79
C THR A 132 3.29 -2.48 16.24
N HIS A 133 2.27 -3.34 16.33
CA HIS A 133 2.46 -4.77 16.65
C HIS A 133 1.69 -5.66 15.67
N ARG A 134 2.41 -6.55 14.99
CA ARG A 134 1.86 -7.60 14.12
C ARG A 134 2.30 -8.94 14.71
N TYR A 135 1.36 -9.86 14.87
CA TYR A 135 1.63 -11.25 15.19
C TYR A 135 1.30 -12.13 13.97
N GLU A 136 1.87 -13.34 13.97
CA GLU A 136 1.62 -14.42 13.01
C GLU A 136 1.78 -15.74 13.78
N ARG A 137 0.92 -16.72 13.50
CA ARG A 137 0.97 -18.08 14.01
C ARG A 137 2.00 -18.92 13.26
N ASP A 138 2.40 -20.04 13.85
CA ASP A 138 3.54 -20.83 13.35
C ASP A 138 3.15 -21.80 12.23
N ARG A 139 1.89 -22.25 12.17
CA ARG A 139 1.39 -23.17 11.13
C ARG A 139 -0.03 -22.84 10.66
N PRO A 140 -0.42 -23.27 9.44
CA PRO A 140 -1.80 -23.15 8.95
C PRO A 140 -2.82 -23.80 9.87
N GLY A 141 -4.01 -23.19 9.99
CA GLY A 141 -5.13 -23.73 10.76
C GLY A 141 -5.11 -23.39 12.27
N GLU A 142 -3.99 -22.90 12.82
CA GLU A 142 -3.93 -22.53 14.26
C GLU A 142 -4.87 -21.39 14.64
N LEU A 143 -5.11 -20.47 13.70
CA LEU A 143 -5.99 -19.34 13.89
C LEU A 143 -6.50 -18.86 12.54
N VAL A 144 -7.81 -18.81 12.39
CA VAL A 144 -8.47 -18.17 11.26
C VAL A 144 -9.25 -16.95 11.72
N HIS A 145 -9.36 -15.95 10.86
CA HIS A 145 -10.08 -14.71 11.12
C HIS A 145 -11.31 -14.65 10.23
N MET A 146 -12.47 -14.36 10.80
CA MET A 146 -13.71 -14.21 10.04
C MET A 146 -14.32 -12.82 10.23
N ASP A 147 -14.88 -12.29 9.15
CA ASP A 147 -15.60 -11.02 9.12
C ASP A 147 -16.57 -10.96 7.92
N VAL A 148 -17.54 -10.04 7.99
CA VAL A 148 -18.49 -9.78 6.92
C VAL A 148 -18.36 -8.33 6.48
N LYS A 149 -18.11 -8.13 5.19
CA LYS A 149 -18.03 -6.81 4.58
C LYS A 149 -19.28 -6.51 3.77
N LYS A 150 -20.02 -5.46 4.15
CA LYS A 150 -21.10 -4.90 3.34
C LYS A 150 -20.57 -4.08 2.17
N LEU A 151 -21.03 -4.38 0.97
CA LEU A 151 -20.77 -3.59 -0.24
C LEU A 151 -22.10 -3.15 -0.86
N GLY A 152 -22.22 -1.87 -1.21
CA GLY A 152 -23.42 -1.38 -1.91
C GLY A 152 -23.58 -2.08 -3.25
N ARG A 153 -24.81 -2.49 -3.59
CA ARG A 153 -25.11 -3.12 -4.88
C ARG A 153 -25.01 -2.13 -6.03
N ILE A 154 -24.59 -2.63 -7.19
CA ILE A 154 -24.43 -1.85 -8.41
C ILE A 154 -25.71 -1.99 -9.24
N PRO A 155 -26.42 -0.90 -9.60
CA PRO A 155 -27.57 -0.97 -10.49
C PRO A 155 -27.13 -1.35 -11.91
N ASP A 156 -28.06 -1.90 -12.68
CA ASP A 156 -27.84 -2.18 -14.10
C ASP A 156 -27.59 -0.88 -14.87
N GLY A 157 -26.53 -0.86 -15.67
CA GLY A 157 -26.00 0.35 -16.32
C GLY A 157 -24.81 0.97 -15.60
N GLY A 158 -24.50 0.50 -14.38
CA GLY A 158 -23.35 0.93 -13.59
C GLY A 158 -23.73 1.88 -12.46
N GLY A 159 -22.89 1.90 -11.42
CA GLY A 159 -23.11 2.76 -10.26
C GLY A 159 -22.56 4.18 -10.46
N TRP A 160 -22.53 4.95 -9.38
CA TRP A 160 -21.97 6.31 -9.32
C TRP A 160 -20.58 6.48 -9.99
N ARG A 161 -19.74 5.44 -9.98
CA ARG A 161 -18.42 5.46 -10.62
C ARG A 161 -18.46 5.40 -12.16
N ALA A 162 -19.55 4.92 -12.75
CA ALA A 162 -19.75 4.90 -14.20
C ALA A 162 -20.37 6.21 -14.71
N GLU A 163 -21.29 6.81 -13.96
CA GLU A 163 -22.09 7.98 -14.42
C GLU A 163 -21.62 9.34 -13.88
N GLY A 164 -20.69 9.36 -12.91
CA GLY A 164 -20.20 10.59 -12.29
C GLY A 164 -21.12 11.14 -11.19
N GLN A 165 -20.59 12.09 -10.39
CA GLN A 165 -21.17 12.58 -9.13
C GLN A 165 -22.47 13.38 -9.21
N ARG A 166 -23.00 13.60 -10.43
CA ARG A 166 -24.15 14.48 -10.66
C ARG A 166 -25.49 13.76 -10.87
N THR A 167 -25.54 12.42 -10.84
CA THR A 167 -26.80 11.66 -10.87
C THR A 167 -27.01 10.91 -9.55
N ILE A 168 -27.16 11.66 -8.45
CA ILE A 168 -27.77 11.10 -7.23
C ILE A 168 -29.27 10.97 -7.49
N ASN A 169 -29.65 9.84 -8.08
CA ASN A 169 -30.92 9.25 -7.74
C ASN A 169 -30.61 7.84 -7.24
N HIS A 170 -30.56 7.66 -5.92
CA HIS A 170 -30.71 6.35 -5.25
C HIS A 170 -32.08 5.68 -5.53
N ARG A 171 -32.80 6.17 -6.54
CA ARG A 171 -34.02 5.67 -7.12
C ARG A 171 -33.63 5.20 -8.51
N SER A 172 -33.48 3.90 -8.71
CA SER A 172 -33.51 3.33 -10.05
C SER A 172 -34.69 3.94 -10.79
N ARG A 173 -34.44 4.54 -11.96
CA ARG A 173 -35.45 5.27 -12.75
C ARG A 173 -36.60 4.37 -13.23
N ALA A 174 -36.54 3.06 -12.97
CA ALA A 174 -37.54 2.06 -13.30
C ALA A 174 -38.20 1.36 -12.08
N THR A 175 -37.74 1.56 -10.83
CA THR A 175 -38.35 0.86 -9.68
C THR A 175 -38.00 1.55 -8.35
N LYS A 176 -38.99 1.75 -7.48
CA LYS A 176 -38.89 2.40 -6.15
C LYS A 176 -38.12 1.57 -5.09
N THR A 177 -37.27 0.62 -5.47
CA THR A 177 -36.54 -0.26 -4.54
C THR A 177 -35.18 0.34 -4.17
N ARG A 178 -34.92 0.53 -2.86
CA ARG A 178 -33.57 0.87 -2.36
C ARG A 178 -32.62 -0.26 -2.78
N LEU A 179 -31.56 0.08 -3.52
CA LEU A 179 -30.45 -0.84 -3.78
C LEU A 179 -29.89 -1.32 -2.45
N GLY A 180 -29.95 -2.64 -2.23
CA GLY A 180 -29.48 -3.28 -1.00
C GLY A 180 -27.95 -3.38 -0.91
N TYR A 181 -27.49 -4.24 -0.02
CA TYR A 181 -26.08 -4.56 0.16
C TYR A 181 -25.80 -6.01 -0.25
N ASP A 182 -24.64 -6.25 -0.83
CA ASP A 182 -24.01 -7.56 -0.87
C ASP A 182 -23.22 -7.76 0.42
N TYR A 183 -23.36 -8.94 1.03
CA TYR A 183 -22.63 -9.30 2.25
C TYR A 183 -21.51 -10.25 1.86
N VAL A 184 -20.27 -9.75 1.87
CA VAL A 184 -19.09 -10.56 1.56
C VAL A 184 -18.57 -11.18 2.84
N HIS A 185 -18.90 -12.45 3.05
CA HIS A 185 -18.37 -13.25 4.16
C HIS A 185 -16.95 -13.67 3.79
N SER A 186 -16.01 -13.53 4.71
CA SER A 186 -14.61 -13.88 4.47
C SER A 186 -14.01 -14.60 5.66
N LEU A 187 -13.27 -15.67 5.38
CA LEU A 187 -12.42 -16.40 6.31
C LEU A 187 -10.98 -16.37 5.79
N VAL A 188 -10.00 -16.06 6.64
CA VAL A 188 -8.59 -16.06 6.25
C VAL A 188 -7.71 -16.69 7.32
N ASP A 189 -6.75 -17.51 6.87
CA ASP A 189 -5.76 -18.11 7.75
C ASP A 189 -4.70 -17.11 8.24
N ASP A 190 -4.33 -17.22 9.52
CA ASP A 190 -3.34 -16.36 10.14
C ASP A 190 -1.89 -16.68 9.72
N HIS A 191 -1.58 -17.86 9.20
CA HIS A 191 -0.22 -18.22 8.79
C HIS A 191 -0.03 -18.12 7.27
N SER A 192 -0.79 -18.92 6.51
CA SER A 192 -0.68 -19.06 5.06
C SER A 192 -1.30 -17.89 4.31
N ARG A 193 -2.25 -17.16 4.93
CA ARG A 193 -3.13 -16.16 4.28
C ARG A 193 -4.09 -16.78 3.26
N LEU A 194 -4.31 -18.09 3.27
CA LEU A 194 -5.34 -18.70 2.45
C LEU A 194 -6.67 -18.06 2.81
N ALA A 195 -7.39 -17.57 1.79
CA ALA A 195 -8.64 -16.86 1.98
C ALA A 195 -9.79 -17.58 1.27
N TYR A 196 -10.94 -17.59 1.92
CA TYR A 196 -12.20 -18.03 1.35
C TYR A 196 -13.24 -16.92 1.54
N SER A 197 -13.94 -16.54 0.48
CA SER A 197 -14.98 -15.52 0.55
C SER A 197 -16.18 -15.85 -0.32
N GLU A 198 -17.37 -15.49 0.16
CA GLU A 198 -18.64 -15.68 -0.55
C GLU A 198 -19.50 -14.42 -0.46
N ILE A 199 -20.31 -14.18 -1.49
CA ILE A 199 -21.36 -13.15 -1.46
C ILE A 199 -22.65 -13.84 -1.04
N LEU A 200 -23.19 -13.45 0.12
CA LEU A 200 -24.42 -14.00 0.69
C LEU A 200 -25.48 -12.92 0.88
N ALA A 201 -26.72 -13.36 1.10
CA ALA A 201 -27.90 -12.49 1.16
C ALA A 201 -27.95 -11.61 2.42
N ASP A 202 -27.36 -12.06 3.54
CA ASP A 202 -27.32 -11.33 4.80
C ASP A 202 -26.13 -11.74 5.68
N GLU A 203 -26.03 -11.12 6.87
CA GLU A 203 -25.04 -11.41 7.92
C GLU A 203 -25.66 -12.08 9.16
N LYS A 204 -26.81 -12.75 8.96
CA LYS A 204 -27.53 -13.40 10.07
C LYS A 204 -26.83 -14.68 10.49
N GLY A 205 -27.11 -15.09 11.72
CA GLY A 205 -26.57 -16.27 12.36
C GLY A 205 -26.52 -17.53 11.50
N PRO A 206 -27.66 -18.00 10.94
CA PRO A 206 -27.69 -19.21 10.10
C PRO A 206 -26.82 -19.09 8.84
N THR A 207 -26.81 -17.93 8.21
CA THR A 207 -25.98 -17.64 7.03
C THR A 207 -24.49 -17.69 7.37
N CYS A 208 -24.08 -17.09 8.49
CA CYS A 208 -22.70 -17.14 8.98
C CYS A 208 -22.27 -18.57 9.34
N ALA A 209 -23.14 -19.36 9.97
CA ALA A 209 -22.85 -20.75 10.32
C ALA A 209 -22.67 -21.62 9.07
N ALA A 210 -23.58 -21.51 8.10
CA ALA A 210 -23.48 -22.24 6.84
C ALA A 210 -22.24 -21.83 6.03
N PHE A 211 -21.86 -20.54 6.07
CA PHE A 211 -20.61 -20.07 5.49
C PHE A 211 -19.39 -20.73 6.15
N LEU A 212 -19.35 -20.78 7.49
CA LEU A 212 -18.23 -21.38 8.21
C LEU A 212 -18.05 -22.86 7.86
N GLU A 213 -19.14 -23.64 7.73
CA GLU A 213 -19.10 -25.03 7.28
C GLU A 213 -18.43 -25.19 5.91
N ARG A 214 -18.87 -24.39 4.93
CA ARG A 214 -18.27 -24.42 3.59
C ARG A 214 -16.81 -23.97 3.60
N ALA A 215 -16.49 -22.99 4.44
CA ALA A 215 -15.13 -22.50 4.59
C ALA A 215 -14.21 -23.57 5.21
N ILE A 216 -14.67 -24.32 6.22
CA ILE A 216 -13.93 -25.45 6.82
C ILE A 216 -13.65 -26.51 5.75
N ALA A 217 -14.68 -26.90 4.98
CA ALA A 217 -14.51 -27.88 3.90
C ALA A 217 -13.51 -27.39 2.83
N TYR A 218 -13.57 -26.10 2.47
CA TYR A 218 -12.61 -25.49 1.54
C TYR A 218 -11.18 -25.54 2.09
N PHE A 219 -10.97 -25.18 3.35
CA PHE A 219 -9.65 -25.19 3.99
C PHE A 219 -9.07 -26.61 4.07
N ALA A 220 -9.90 -27.60 4.43
CA ALA A 220 -9.52 -29.01 4.44
C ALA A 220 -9.09 -29.51 3.05
N ALA A 221 -9.83 -29.15 2.00
CA ALA A 221 -9.49 -29.48 0.62
C ALA A 221 -8.15 -28.85 0.14
N HIS A 222 -7.67 -27.82 0.82
CA HIS A 222 -6.40 -27.14 0.54
C HIS A 222 -5.28 -27.53 1.51
N GLY A 223 -5.43 -28.62 2.26
CA GLY A 223 -4.37 -29.15 3.15
C GLY A 223 -4.45 -28.67 4.60
N ILE A 224 -5.38 -27.78 4.94
CA ILE A 224 -5.62 -27.37 6.33
C ILE A 224 -6.69 -28.29 6.93
N ALA A 225 -6.30 -29.49 7.31
CA ALA A 225 -7.22 -30.53 7.79
C ALA A 225 -8.00 -30.14 9.05
N ARG A 226 -7.45 -29.23 9.87
CA ARG A 226 -8.08 -28.77 11.10
C ARG A 226 -7.89 -27.27 11.30
N ILE A 227 -8.97 -26.61 11.67
CA ILE A 227 -8.95 -25.25 12.23
C ILE A 227 -9.03 -25.38 13.74
N GLU A 228 -8.11 -24.78 14.49
CA GLU A 228 -8.11 -24.88 15.95
C GLU A 228 -8.85 -23.74 16.62
N ARG A 229 -8.79 -22.56 16.02
CA ARG A 229 -9.31 -21.33 16.62
C ARG A 229 -9.88 -20.41 15.58
N LEU A 230 -11.06 -19.89 15.86
CA LEU A 230 -11.76 -18.91 15.03
C LEU A 230 -11.82 -17.58 15.77
N LEU A 231 -11.23 -16.52 15.19
CA LEU A 231 -11.32 -15.15 15.72
C LEU A 231 -12.38 -14.36 14.96
N THR A 232 -13.38 -13.88 15.70
CA THR A 232 -14.42 -12.97 15.19
C THR A 232 -14.46 -11.67 15.99
N ASP A 233 -15.15 -10.67 15.46
CA ASP A 233 -15.60 -9.57 16.29
C ASP A 233 -16.69 -10.02 17.29
N ASN A 234 -17.13 -9.10 18.14
CA ASN A 234 -18.13 -9.37 19.18
C ASN A 234 -19.58 -9.25 18.69
N ALA A 235 -19.85 -9.27 17.38
CA ALA A 235 -21.21 -9.19 16.87
C ALA A 235 -22.08 -10.33 17.41
N TRP A 236 -23.34 -10.02 17.72
CA TRP A 236 -24.30 -10.97 18.28
C TRP A 236 -24.52 -12.20 17.38
N SER A 237 -24.50 -12.02 16.06
CA SER A 237 -24.61 -13.10 15.08
C SER A 237 -23.50 -14.14 15.24
N TYR A 238 -22.25 -13.71 15.47
CA TYR A 238 -21.15 -14.65 15.66
C TYR A 238 -21.14 -15.31 17.03
N ARG A 239 -21.49 -14.57 18.08
CA ARG A 239 -21.36 -15.04 19.47
C ARG A 239 -22.20 -16.27 19.78
N TRP A 240 -23.36 -16.42 19.12
CA TRP A 240 -24.31 -17.49 19.41
C TRP A 240 -24.41 -18.49 18.27
N SER A 241 -24.48 -18.03 17.03
CA SER A 241 -24.83 -18.90 15.90
C SER A 241 -23.67 -19.76 15.40
N LEU A 242 -22.42 -19.40 15.73
CA LEU A 242 -21.26 -20.21 15.34
C LEU A 242 -20.93 -21.29 16.36
N ARG A 243 -21.51 -21.25 17.56
CA ARG A 243 -21.11 -22.14 18.66
C ARG A 243 -21.28 -23.62 18.32
N GLN A 244 -22.38 -23.95 17.64
CA GLN A 244 -22.68 -25.31 17.25
C GLN A 244 -21.64 -25.83 16.25
N VAL A 245 -21.43 -25.12 15.14
CA VAL A 245 -20.40 -25.44 14.13
C VAL A 245 -19.01 -25.51 14.78
N CYS A 246 -18.67 -24.57 15.67
CA CYS A 246 -17.39 -24.60 16.37
C CYS A 246 -17.24 -25.85 17.25
N ALA A 247 -18.29 -26.26 17.94
CA ALA A 247 -18.27 -27.45 18.79
C ALA A 247 -18.16 -28.74 17.97
N GLU A 248 -18.90 -28.84 16.86
CA GLU A 248 -18.89 -30.01 15.95
C GLU A 248 -17.51 -30.24 15.32
N HIS A 249 -16.76 -29.17 15.05
CA HIS A 249 -15.42 -29.23 14.45
C HIS A 249 -14.25 -29.08 15.44
N ASP A 250 -14.53 -29.09 16.76
CA ASP A 250 -13.54 -28.89 17.83
C ASP A 250 -12.68 -27.61 17.65
N ILE A 251 -13.36 -26.51 17.32
CA ILE A 251 -12.81 -25.17 17.12
C ILE A 251 -13.05 -24.33 18.37
N THR A 252 -11.98 -23.75 18.92
CA THR A 252 -12.10 -22.76 20.00
C THR A 252 -12.45 -21.39 19.43
N GLN A 253 -13.68 -20.93 19.64
CA GLN A 253 -14.08 -19.57 19.28
C GLN A 253 -13.39 -18.53 20.19
N LYS A 254 -12.77 -17.53 19.56
CA LYS A 254 -12.12 -16.38 20.21
C LYS A 254 -12.78 -15.09 19.74
N PHE A 255 -12.87 -14.14 20.65
CA PHE A 255 -13.38 -12.81 20.36
C PHE A 255 -12.27 -11.77 20.53
N ILE A 256 -12.31 -10.73 19.69
CA ILE A 256 -11.46 -9.57 19.90
C ILE A 256 -11.75 -8.93 21.25
N LYS A 257 -10.72 -8.38 21.90
CA LYS A 257 -10.91 -7.54 23.08
C LYS A 257 -11.75 -6.32 22.71
N PRO A 258 -12.69 -5.89 23.59
CA PRO A 258 -13.41 -4.63 23.40
C PRO A 258 -12.45 -3.48 23.08
N HIS A 259 -12.85 -2.60 22.15
CA HIS A 259 -12.06 -1.46 21.68
C HIS A 259 -10.69 -1.80 21.06
N CYS A 260 -10.44 -3.06 20.68
CA CYS A 260 -9.20 -3.50 20.03
C CYS A 260 -9.43 -4.05 18.61
N PRO A 261 -10.01 -3.28 17.67
CA PRO A 261 -10.34 -3.76 16.31
C PRO A 261 -9.10 -4.28 15.56
N ARG A 262 -7.92 -3.74 15.88
CA ARG A 262 -6.62 -4.15 15.31
C ARG A 262 -6.31 -5.64 15.47
N GLN A 263 -6.95 -6.33 16.43
CA GLN A 263 -6.78 -7.78 16.62
C GLN A 263 -7.34 -8.59 15.45
N ASN A 264 -8.34 -8.08 14.71
CA ASN A 264 -8.87 -8.71 13.52
C ASN A 264 -8.11 -8.33 12.23
N GLY A 265 -6.86 -7.89 12.37
CA GLY A 265 -6.11 -7.23 11.30
C GLY A 265 -5.88 -8.07 10.04
N LYS A 266 -5.98 -9.41 10.08
CA LYS A 266 -5.78 -10.25 8.89
C LYS A 266 -6.98 -10.21 7.96
N VAL A 267 -8.19 -10.45 8.46
CA VAL A 267 -9.40 -10.35 7.64
C VAL A 267 -9.69 -8.90 7.27
N GLU A 268 -9.41 -7.92 8.13
CA GLU A 268 -9.50 -6.50 7.76
C GLU A 268 -8.53 -6.16 6.61
N ARG A 269 -7.32 -6.73 6.63
CA ARG A 269 -6.33 -6.54 5.55
C ARG A 269 -6.79 -7.22 4.25
N LEU A 270 -7.40 -8.40 4.33
CA LEU A 270 -8.05 -9.07 3.21
C LEU A 270 -9.18 -8.21 2.66
N ASN A 271 -10.10 -7.74 3.50
CA ASN A 271 -11.23 -6.89 3.11
C ASN A 271 -10.76 -5.60 2.43
N ARG A 272 -9.65 -5.01 2.86
CA ARG A 272 -9.02 -3.87 2.16
C ARG A 272 -8.48 -4.28 0.78
N THR A 273 -7.77 -5.40 0.70
CA THR A 273 -7.25 -5.95 -0.57
C THR A 273 -8.38 -6.25 -1.55
N LEU A 274 -9.42 -6.94 -1.09
CA LEU A 274 -10.60 -7.32 -1.86
C LEU A 274 -11.36 -6.09 -2.38
N GLN A 275 -11.47 -5.01 -1.59
CA GLN A 275 -12.03 -3.76 -2.09
C GLN A 275 -11.18 -3.14 -3.20
N THR A 276 -9.87 -2.99 -2.97
CA THR A 276 -8.98 -2.32 -3.93
C THR A 276 -8.78 -3.12 -5.23
N GLU A 277 -8.74 -4.44 -5.13
CA GLU A 277 -8.30 -5.31 -6.23
C GLU A 277 -9.41 -6.12 -6.89
N TRP A 278 -10.59 -6.19 -6.27
CA TRP A 278 -11.77 -6.80 -6.88
C TRP A 278 -12.90 -5.77 -6.98
N ALA A 279 -13.52 -5.39 -5.85
CA ALA A 279 -14.79 -4.68 -5.85
C ALA A 279 -14.74 -3.32 -6.58
N TYR A 280 -13.59 -2.67 -6.54
CA TYR A 280 -13.38 -1.32 -7.09
C TYR A 280 -12.17 -1.21 -8.01
N ARG A 281 -11.64 -2.35 -8.48
CA ARG A 281 -10.50 -2.39 -9.40
C ARG A 281 -10.84 -1.77 -10.76
N GLN A 282 -12.07 -1.94 -11.21
CA GLN A 282 -12.58 -1.44 -12.48
C GLN A 282 -14.02 -0.95 -12.30
N ILE A 283 -14.54 -0.30 -13.33
CA ILE A 283 -15.95 0.08 -13.39
C ILE A 283 -16.74 -1.17 -13.80
N PHE A 284 -17.67 -1.59 -12.94
CA PHE A 284 -18.64 -2.64 -13.25
C PHE A 284 -19.96 -2.00 -13.68
N THR A 285 -20.61 -2.59 -14.67
CA THR A 285 -21.89 -2.14 -15.24
C THR A 285 -23.10 -2.84 -14.63
N SER A 286 -22.90 -3.89 -13.82
CA SER A 286 -23.96 -4.54 -13.02
C SER A 286 -23.40 -5.21 -11.76
N ASN A 287 -24.29 -5.54 -10.82
CA ASN A 287 -23.91 -6.26 -9.61
C ASN A 287 -23.42 -7.68 -9.92
N ASP A 288 -24.07 -8.36 -10.88
CA ASP A 288 -23.74 -9.72 -11.27
C ASP A 288 -22.37 -9.80 -11.92
N GLN A 289 -22.01 -8.80 -12.73
CA GLN A 289 -20.67 -8.70 -13.29
C GLN A 289 -19.60 -8.62 -12.18
N ARG A 290 -19.86 -7.84 -11.12
CA ARG A 290 -18.97 -7.76 -9.96
C ARG A 290 -18.93 -9.09 -9.21
N ALA A 291 -20.08 -9.73 -8.98
CA ALA A 291 -20.18 -10.99 -8.26
C ALA A 291 -19.41 -12.12 -8.97
N THR A 292 -19.60 -12.28 -10.27
CA THR A 292 -18.89 -13.28 -11.10
C THR A 292 -17.38 -13.07 -11.12
N ALA A 293 -16.90 -11.83 -10.93
CA ALA A 293 -15.47 -11.53 -10.86
C ALA A 293 -14.81 -11.96 -9.53
N LEU A 294 -15.58 -12.33 -8.49
CA LEU A 294 -15.03 -12.68 -7.18
C LEU A 294 -14.24 -13.98 -7.20
N ALA A 295 -14.82 -15.06 -7.74
CA ALA A 295 -14.18 -16.37 -7.73
C ALA A 295 -12.84 -16.39 -8.50
N PRO A 296 -12.73 -15.87 -9.74
CA PRO A 296 -11.44 -15.76 -10.42
C PRO A 296 -10.42 -14.90 -9.67
N TRP A 297 -10.89 -13.87 -8.97
CA TRP A 297 -10.01 -13.04 -8.15
C TRP A 297 -9.50 -13.77 -6.90
N LEU A 298 -10.34 -14.54 -6.21
CA LEU A 298 -9.93 -15.37 -5.06
C LEU A 298 -8.93 -16.44 -5.48
N GLU A 299 -9.16 -17.10 -6.62
CA GLU A 299 -8.22 -18.05 -7.18
C GLU A 299 -6.87 -17.39 -7.44
N HIS A 300 -6.85 -16.22 -8.10
CA HIS A 300 -5.62 -15.45 -8.28
C HIS A 300 -4.98 -15.06 -6.94
N TYR A 301 -5.77 -14.61 -5.96
CA TYR A 301 -5.31 -14.20 -4.64
C TYR A 301 -4.58 -15.35 -3.91
N ASN A 302 -5.13 -16.56 -3.98
CA ASN A 302 -4.61 -17.75 -3.30
C ASN A 302 -3.45 -18.42 -4.05
N THR A 303 -3.44 -18.40 -5.39
CA THR A 303 -2.50 -19.21 -6.18
C THR A 303 -1.36 -18.43 -6.82
N ARG A 304 -1.54 -17.13 -7.08
CA ARG A 304 -0.62 -16.35 -7.95
C ARG A 304 -0.24 -14.99 -7.38
N ARG A 305 -1.11 -14.36 -6.59
CA ARG A 305 -0.89 -13.01 -6.08
C ARG A 305 0.30 -12.98 -5.13
N ARG A 306 1.26 -12.10 -5.39
CA ARG A 306 2.41 -11.90 -4.50
C ARG A 306 1.99 -11.21 -3.20
N HIS A 307 2.35 -11.80 -2.06
CA HIS A 307 2.10 -11.20 -0.74
C HIS A 307 3.40 -10.76 -0.07
N SER A 308 3.52 -9.48 0.26
CA SER A 308 4.71 -8.97 0.97
C SER A 308 4.91 -9.60 2.35
N ALA A 309 3.82 -10.01 3.01
CA ALA A 309 3.88 -10.73 4.28
C ALA A 309 4.47 -12.15 4.12
N LEU A 310 4.40 -12.72 2.92
CA LEU A 310 4.85 -14.06 2.59
C LEU A 310 6.14 -14.04 1.74
N GLY A 311 6.95 -12.98 1.86
CA GLY A 311 8.18 -12.84 1.06
C GLY A 311 7.94 -12.69 -0.45
N GLY A 312 6.72 -12.35 -0.87
CA GLY A 312 6.34 -12.24 -2.28
C GLY A 312 5.73 -13.50 -2.88
N HIS A 313 5.51 -14.56 -2.11
CA HIS A 313 4.87 -15.79 -2.55
C HIS A 313 3.33 -15.75 -2.37
N PRO A 314 2.58 -16.59 -3.12
CA PRO A 314 1.14 -16.75 -2.94
C PRO A 314 0.80 -17.57 -1.68
N PRO A 315 -0.43 -17.48 -1.14
CA PRO A 315 -0.84 -18.23 0.05
C PRO A 315 -0.62 -19.74 -0.05
N THR A 316 -0.85 -20.33 -1.23
CA THR A 316 -0.64 -21.76 -1.46
C THR A 316 0.79 -22.23 -1.27
N SER A 317 1.78 -21.33 -1.22
CA SER A 317 3.18 -21.70 -0.95
C SER A 317 3.48 -22.07 0.50
N ARG A 318 2.52 -21.88 1.41
CA ARG A 318 2.66 -22.11 2.86
C ARG A 318 1.62 -23.09 3.42
N LEU A 319 1.01 -23.90 2.54
CA LEU A 319 0.03 -24.91 2.93
C LEU A 319 0.71 -26.23 3.28
#